data_AF-G5F218-F1
#
_entry.id   AF-G5F218-F1
#
_cell.length_a   1.000
_cell.length_b   1.000
_cell.length_c   1.000
_cell.angle_alpha   90.00
_cell.angle_beta   90.00
_cell.angle_gamma   90.00
#
_symmetry.space_group_name_H-M   'P 1'
#
loop_
_entity.id
_entity.type
_entity.pdbx_description
1 polymer ?
#
loop_
_entity_poly.entity_id
_entity_poly.type
_entity_poly.pdbx_seq_one_letter_code
_entity_poly.pdbx_strand_id
1 'polypeptide(L)'
;MSWERICQNCSFCQAKTGLLRTRSVCVAPDGRRGEVHASDAACPAFRMTPKAGFGLRGRWGEGVSRSREASRADEPAARAATHLSPAGGAAKLGGSSKRGAPMLQLACDVHTHTLYSRHAYSTIEENVRAAAELRLELLGSTDHYSSMLFSEVGSMERAQGYDLRDFQYFMNYGAWPRVWRGVRLLHGCEADVVDLDGHLFGHDVPLTHEINGNPLHRQLTLKERVFQGCDYVIASVHCDEFARGVSLAQTTRMYVRALEDPKVLILGHAGRAGVPFDVGEVLAMAREKGKLVEINEATLASHPSATSTCRRLAERCAEEGVMISTGTDSHISCGIGHFDHVRSMLEEIGFPRKLVATRDAETFLGVLERAVGTSVEV
;
A
#
# COMPACT_ATOMS: atom_id res chain seq x y z
N MET A 1 -30.40 29.05 14.92
CA MET A 1 -30.43 28.80 13.46
C MET A 1 -28.99 28.66 13.00
N SER A 2 -28.57 27.41 12.76
CA SER A 2 -27.21 27.02 12.39
C SER A 2 -26.90 27.46 10.94
N TRP A 3 -25.66 27.89 10.72
CA TRP A 3 -25.15 28.42 9.44
C TRP A 3 -24.84 27.29 8.42
N GLU A 4 -25.83 26.49 8.03
CA GLU A 4 -25.65 25.36 7.09
C GLU A 4 -25.83 25.70 5.60
N ARG A 5 -25.64 26.96 5.19
CA ARG A 5 -25.43 27.27 3.77
C ARG A 5 -24.05 27.85 3.55
N ILE A 6 -23.07 26.95 3.46
CA ILE A 6 -21.75 27.27 2.94
C ILE A 6 -21.93 27.82 1.53
N CYS A 7 -21.47 29.06 1.33
CA CYS A 7 -21.56 29.79 0.07
C CYS A 7 -20.69 29.09 -0.98
N GLN A 8 -21.27 28.14 -1.72
CA GLN A 8 -20.57 27.34 -2.75
C GLN A 8 -19.99 28.18 -3.91
N ASN A 9 -20.28 29.49 -3.97
CA ASN A 9 -19.93 30.35 -5.11
C ASN A 9 -19.21 31.68 -4.72
N CYS A 10 -18.53 31.74 -3.57
CA CYS A 10 -17.77 32.94 -3.17
C CYS A 10 -16.44 33.09 -3.94
N SER A 11 -16.24 34.22 -4.63
CA SER A 11 -15.05 34.56 -5.41
C SER A 11 -13.74 34.56 -4.61
N PHE A 12 -13.79 34.82 -3.31
CA PHE A 12 -12.61 34.77 -2.44
C PHE A 12 -12.07 33.33 -2.25
N CYS A 13 -12.94 32.32 -2.35
CA CYS A 13 -12.54 30.91 -2.30
C CYS A 13 -11.81 30.49 -3.60
N GLN A 14 -12.11 31.16 -4.72
CA GLN A 14 -11.63 30.81 -6.06
C GLN A 14 -10.13 31.12 -6.25
N ALA A 15 -9.62 32.21 -5.67
CA ALA A 15 -8.22 32.63 -5.88
C ALA A 15 -7.16 31.74 -5.19
N LYS A 16 -7.55 30.85 -4.26
CA LYS A 16 -6.61 29.97 -3.54
C LYS A 16 -6.75 28.48 -3.87
N THR A 17 -7.84 28.04 -4.50
CA THR A 17 -8.16 26.61 -4.65
C THR A 17 -8.12 26.11 -6.10
N GLY A 18 -8.05 26.98 -7.11
CA GLY A 18 -7.85 26.59 -8.51
C GLY A 18 -9.05 25.91 -9.20
N LEU A 19 -10.22 25.85 -8.57
CA LEU A 19 -11.43 25.25 -9.16
C LEU A 19 -12.36 26.31 -9.77
N LEU A 20 -12.71 26.13 -11.04
CA LEU A 20 -13.42 27.11 -11.87
C LEU A 20 -14.92 26.75 -11.99
N ARG A 21 -15.80 27.50 -11.31
CA ARG A 21 -17.25 27.58 -11.60
C ARG A 21 -17.77 28.98 -11.28
N THR A 22 -18.45 29.62 -12.23
CA THR A 22 -18.85 31.05 -12.17
C THR A 22 -20.30 31.26 -11.75
N ARG A 23 -20.53 32.23 -10.85
CA ARG A 23 -21.62 33.23 -10.88
C ARG A 23 -21.31 34.36 -9.88
N SER A 24 -21.32 35.61 -10.35
CA SER A 24 -20.83 36.82 -9.66
C SER A 24 -21.75 37.41 -8.58
N VAL A 25 -22.67 36.61 -8.01
CA VAL A 25 -23.78 37.12 -7.19
C VAL A 25 -23.86 36.38 -5.85
N CYS A 26 -23.80 37.12 -4.74
CA CYS A 26 -24.02 36.61 -3.39
C CYS A 26 -25.46 36.87 -2.93
N VAL A 27 -25.99 36.00 -2.06
CA VAL A 27 -27.33 36.13 -1.46
C VAL A 27 -27.19 36.28 0.06
N ALA A 28 -27.70 37.37 0.61
CA ALA A 28 -27.71 37.61 2.06
C ALA A 28 -28.75 36.70 2.76
N PRO A 29 -28.67 36.51 4.09
CA PRO A 29 -29.62 35.69 4.86
C PRO A 29 -31.08 36.13 4.74
N ASP A 30 -31.32 37.39 4.40
CA ASP A 30 -32.64 37.99 4.15
C ASP A 30 -33.10 37.89 2.68
N GLY A 31 -32.35 37.19 1.83
CA GLY A 31 -32.71 36.92 0.43
C GLY A 31 -32.26 38.00 -0.57
N ARG A 32 -31.64 39.10 -0.13
CA ARG A 32 -31.14 40.15 -1.03
C ARG A 32 -29.92 39.67 -1.82
N ARG A 33 -29.90 39.98 -3.13
CA ARG A 33 -28.80 39.64 -4.06
C ARG A 33 -27.91 40.85 -4.30
N GLY A 34 -26.60 40.67 -4.28
CA GLY A 34 -25.61 41.73 -4.56
C GLY A 34 -24.40 41.22 -5.34
N GLU A 35 -23.80 42.10 -6.14
CA GLU A 35 -22.53 41.85 -6.82
C GLU A 35 -21.38 41.91 -5.81
N VAL A 36 -20.34 41.10 -6.02
CA VAL A 36 -19.16 41.05 -5.14
C VAL A 36 -17.96 41.61 -5.87
N HIS A 37 -17.33 42.63 -5.29
CA HIS A 37 -16.11 43.24 -5.81
C HIS A 37 -14.88 42.73 -5.06
N ALA A 38 -13.72 42.77 -5.73
CA ALA A 38 -12.45 42.32 -5.15
C ALA A 38 -12.00 43.11 -3.91
N SER A 39 -12.55 44.31 -3.71
CA SER A 39 -12.29 45.19 -2.56
C SER A 39 -13.12 44.87 -1.32
N ASP A 40 -14.10 43.96 -1.40
CA ASP A 40 -15.04 43.70 -0.31
C ASP A 40 -14.41 42.87 0.81
N ALA A 41 -14.76 43.17 2.06
CA ALA A 41 -14.24 42.45 3.22
C ALA A 41 -14.76 41.00 3.28
N ALA A 42 -13.91 40.05 3.67
CA ALA A 42 -14.28 38.64 3.79
C ALA A 42 -15.42 38.41 4.80
N CYS A 43 -16.45 37.67 4.38
CA CYS A 43 -17.64 37.35 5.17
C CYS A 43 -17.29 36.59 6.47
N PRO A 44 -18.05 36.80 7.57
CA PRO A 44 -17.87 36.11 8.86
C PRO A 44 -17.78 34.57 8.76
N ALA A 45 -18.41 33.94 7.76
CA ALA A 45 -18.33 32.49 7.52
C ALA A 45 -16.89 32.00 7.28
N PHE A 46 -15.99 32.84 6.75
CA PHE A 46 -14.57 32.52 6.56
C PHE A 46 -13.77 32.52 7.86
N ARG A 47 -14.23 33.22 8.91
CA ARG A 47 -13.53 33.28 10.21
C ARG A 47 -13.74 32.04 11.08
N MET A 48 -14.58 31.09 10.65
CA MET A 48 -14.94 29.90 11.43
C MET A 48 -14.24 28.61 10.99
N THR A 49 -13.43 28.61 9.93
CA THR A 49 -12.62 27.45 9.54
C THR A 49 -11.32 27.36 10.35
N PRO A 50 -11.00 26.20 10.98
CA PRO A 50 -9.73 26.02 11.68
C PRO A 50 -8.55 26.22 10.72
N LYS A 51 -7.52 26.95 11.17
CA LYS A 51 -6.26 27.10 10.43
C LYS A 51 -5.61 25.72 10.26
N ALA A 52 -5.75 25.11 9.08
CA ALA A 52 -4.84 24.05 8.65
C ALA A 52 -3.45 24.67 8.48
N GLY A 53 -2.52 24.28 9.34
CA GLY A 53 -1.13 24.67 9.25
C GLY A 53 -0.47 23.96 8.08
N PHE A 54 -0.30 24.66 6.96
CA PHE A 54 0.80 24.42 6.05
C PHE A 54 1.86 25.47 6.31
N GLY A 55 3.04 24.99 6.71
CA GLY A 55 4.20 25.81 7.01
C GLY A 55 4.68 26.54 5.77
N LEU A 56 4.64 27.87 5.83
CA LEU A 56 5.60 28.73 5.15
C LEU A 56 6.12 29.70 6.22
N ARG A 57 7.28 29.38 6.80
CA ARG A 57 8.11 30.38 7.50
C ARG A 57 9.03 31.02 6.46
N GLY A 58 9.01 32.35 6.37
CA GLY A 58 10.08 33.11 5.72
C GLY A 58 9.62 34.45 5.13
N ARG A 59 9.83 35.54 5.89
CA ARG A 59 9.59 36.96 5.56
C ARG A 59 10.35 37.43 4.32
N TRP A 60 9.86 38.49 3.66
CA TRP A 60 10.50 39.82 3.41
C TRP A 60 9.35 40.76 2.95
N GLY A 61 9.13 41.99 3.43
CA GLY A 61 10.10 43.00 3.84
C GLY A 61 10.43 43.87 2.63
N GLU A 62 9.67 44.96 2.46
CA GLU A 62 9.94 46.21 1.74
C GLU A 62 10.60 46.17 0.34
N GLY A 63 9.97 46.88 -0.60
CA GLY A 63 10.55 47.15 -1.91
C GLY A 63 11.77 48.07 -1.84
N VAL A 64 12.63 47.98 -2.85
CA VAL A 64 13.16 49.10 -3.64
C VAL A 64 14.11 48.56 -4.73
N SER A 65 13.95 49.14 -5.92
CA SER A 65 14.86 49.23 -7.06
C SER A 65 15.28 47.97 -7.84
N ARG A 66 14.88 48.01 -9.13
CA ARG A 66 15.49 47.30 -10.24
C ARG A 66 16.86 47.90 -10.58
N SER A 67 17.84 47.07 -10.90
CA SER A 67 18.84 47.37 -11.93
C SER A 67 19.35 46.10 -12.60
N ARG A 68 19.67 46.27 -13.88
CA ARG A 68 20.05 45.27 -14.89
C ARG A 68 21.50 44.79 -14.73
N GLU A 69 21.79 43.64 -15.34
CA GLU A 69 23.01 43.18 -16.07
C GLU A 69 23.18 41.66 -15.85
N ALA A 70 23.02 40.79 -16.86
CA ALA A 70 23.87 40.47 -18.01
C ALA A 70 25.02 39.48 -17.70
N SER A 71 25.28 38.57 -18.67
CA SER A 71 26.28 37.46 -18.75
C SER A 71 25.90 36.16 -18.02
N ARG A 72 25.68 34.99 -18.64
CA ARG A 72 26.45 34.09 -19.56
C ARG A 72 27.67 33.41 -18.93
N ALA A 73 27.78 32.11 -19.25
CA ALA A 73 28.91 31.17 -19.08
C ALA A 73 29.16 30.68 -17.64
N ASP A 74 29.57 29.45 -17.33
CA ASP A 74 29.87 28.20 -18.05
C ASP A 74 30.04 27.11 -16.96
N GLU A 75 29.68 25.85 -17.24
CA GLU A 75 30.28 24.69 -16.56
C GLU A 75 31.75 24.54 -16.99
N PRO A 76 32.64 23.94 -16.17
CA PRO A 76 33.01 22.56 -16.51
C PRO A 76 33.38 21.63 -15.34
N ALA A 77 32.96 20.37 -15.54
CA ALA A 77 33.74 19.12 -15.50
C ALA A 77 34.80 18.84 -14.40
N ALA A 78 34.50 17.79 -13.65
CA ALA A 78 35.31 16.62 -13.29
C ALA A 78 36.81 16.56 -13.66
N ARG A 79 37.62 16.20 -12.66
CA ARG A 79 38.89 15.42 -12.65
C ARG A 79 39.39 15.43 -11.19
N ALA A 80 40.13 14.47 -10.63
CA ALA A 80 40.47 13.09 -10.92
C ALA A 80 41.02 12.53 -9.59
N ALA A 81 40.91 11.21 -9.41
CA ALA A 81 41.41 10.47 -8.26
C ALA A 81 42.94 10.54 -8.09
N THR A 82 43.40 10.50 -6.84
CA THR A 82 44.73 10.01 -6.49
C THR A 82 44.66 9.03 -5.31
N HIS A 83 45.09 7.81 -5.61
CA HIS A 83 45.39 6.72 -4.69
C HIS A 83 46.58 7.06 -3.78
N LEU A 84 46.43 6.81 -2.47
CA LEU A 84 47.52 6.43 -1.59
C LEU A 84 47.00 5.34 -0.64
N SER A 85 47.69 4.20 -0.60
CA SER A 85 47.50 3.10 0.36
C SER A 85 48.84 2.88 1.12
N PRO A 86 48.91 2.01 2.14
CA PRO A 86 48.94 2.47 3.53
C PRO A 86 50.24 2.07 4.26
N ALA A 87 50.61 2.81 5.30
CA ALA A 87 51.66 2.41 6.23
C ALA A 87 51.04 1.63 7.41
N GLY A 88 51.64 0.47 7.70
CA GLY A 88 51.16 -0.50 8.68
C GLY A 88 51.39 -0.13 10.15
N GLY A 89 50.65 -0.83 11.00
CA GLY A 89 50.81 -0.84 12.45
C GLY A 89 50.01 -1.98 13.04
N ALA A 90 50.67 -3.12 13.27
CA ALA A 90 50.08 -4.29 13.89
C ALA A 90 49.91 -4.06 15.40
N ALA A 91 48.66 -4.02 15.87
CA ALA A 91 48.32 -4.19 17.27
C ALA A 91 47.44 -5.45 17.40
N LYS A 92 48.00 -6.49 18.00
CA LYS A 92 47.25 -7.70 18.40
C LYS A 92 46.34 -7.34 19.57
N LEU A 93 45.04 -7.23 19.31
CA LEU A 93 44.01 -7.32 20.33
C LEU A 93 43.26 -8.64 20.13
N GLY A 94 43.45 -9.55 21.09
CA GLY A 94 42.68 -10.78 21.20
C GLY A 94 41.24 -10.43 21.57
N GLY A 95 40.40 -10.25 20.55
CA GLY A 95 38.95 -10.25 20.68
C GLY A 95 38.41 -11.53 20.08
N SER A 96 37.81 -12.38 20.90
CA SER A 96 36.91 -13.44 20.44
C SER A 96 35.74 -12.78 19.70
N SER A 97 35.92 -12.53 18.40
CA SER A 97 34.81 -12.26 17.50
C SER A 97 33.95 -13.52 17.49
N LYS A 98 32.88 -13.51 18.28
CA LYS A 98 31.69 -14.28 17.91
C LYS A 98 31.38 -13.80 16.50
N ARG A 99 31.65 -14.63 15.49
CA ARG A 99 31.16 -14.40 14.13
C ARG A 99 29.67 -14.17 14.30
N GLY A 100 29.24 -12.91 14.15
CA GLY A 100 27.82 -12.56 14.25
C GLY A 100 27.07 -13.49 13.32
N ALA A 101 25.94 -14.03 13.77
CA ALA A 101 25.08 -14.78 12.89
C ALA A 101 24.86 -13.95 11.61
N PRO A 102 24.95 -14.55 10.41
CA PRO A 102 24.78 -13.80 9.18
C PRO A 102 23.42 -13.10 9.22
N MET A 103 23.43 -11.79 8.95
CA MET A 103 22.26 -10.90 8.91
C MET A 103 21.12 -11.56 8.13
N LEU A 104 19.88 -11.37 8.58
CA LEU A 104 18.71 -11.90 7.91
C LEU A 104 18.57 -11.25 6.53
N GLN A 105 18.75 -12.07 5.49
CA GLN A 105 18.53 -11.67 4.10
C GLN A 105 17.03 -11.74 3.79
N LEU A 106 16.49 -10.65 3.25
CA LEU A 106 15.15 -10.54 2.71
C LEU A 106 15.31 -10.12 1.25
N ALA A 107 15.21 -11.09 0.34
CA ALA A 107 15.45 -10.88 -1.10
C ALA A 107 14.15 -10.75 -1.90
N CYS A 108 12.99 -10.84 -1.24
CA CYS A 108 11.69 -10.67 -1.87
C CYS A 108 10.91 -9.54 -1.21
N ASP A 109 10.21 -8.75 -2.01
CA ASP A 109 9.20 -7.79 -1.54
C ASP A 109 7.86 -8.11 -2.18
N VAL A 110 6.94 -8.68 -1.41
CA VAL A 110 5.72 -9.32 -1.93
C VAL A 110 4.43 -8.58 -1.55
N HIS A 111 4.56 -7.36 -1.01
CA HIS A 111 3.44 -6.49 -0.73
C HIS A 111 3.81 -5.06 -1.13
N THR A 112 3.39 -4.63 -2.32
CA THR A 112 3.71 -3.31 -2.87
C THR A 112 2.56 -2.75 -3.71
N HIS A 113 2.44 -1.43 -3.76
CA HIS A 113 1.34 -0.72 -4.42
C HIS A 113 1.86 0.16 -5.56
N THR A 114 0.98 0.43 -6.52
CA THR A 114 1.23 1.34 -7.64
C THR A 114 0.18 2.44 -7.69
N LEU A 115 0.30 3.34 -8.67
CA LEU A 115 -0.69 4.38 -8.98
C LEU A 115 -2.14 3.88 -9.04
N TYR A 116 -2.35 2.59 -9.34
CA TYR A 116 -3.69 2.01 -9.33
C TYR A 116 -4.39 2.13 -7.97
N SER A 117 -3.66 1.94 -6.88
CA SER A 117 -4.18 2.06 -5.50
C SER A 117 -4.60 3.49 -5.11
N ARG A 118 -4.47 4.47 -6.02
CA ARG A 118 -4.89 5.89 -5.91
C ARG A 118 -4.20 6.73 -4.83
N HIS A 119 -3.72 6.12 -3.76
CA HIS A 119 -2.93 6.74 -2.69
C HIS A 119 -1.49 6.22 -2.64
N ALA A 120 -1.08 5.51 -3.69
CA ALA A 120 0.31 5.22 -4.02
C ALA A 120 0.74 6.03 -5.26
N TYR A 121 2.05 6.21 -5.43
CA TYR A 121 2.62 7.26 -6.27
C TYR A 121 3.62 6.77 -7.31
N SER A 122 3.81 5.45 -7.45
CA SER A 122 4.77 4.86 -8.38
C SER A 122 4.10 3.94 -9.40
N THR A 123 4.67 3.92 -10.60
CA THR A 123 4.33 2.95 -11.64
C THR A 123 4.94 1.58 -11.34
N ILE A 124 4.45 0.53 -12.01
CA ILE A 124 5.04 -0.80 -11.92
C ILE A 124 6.52 -0.82 -12.35
N GLU A 125 6.90 -0.03 -13.36
CA GLU A 125 8.29 0.06 -13.82
C GLU A 125 9.21 0.67 -12.76
N GLU A 126 8.75 1.72 -12.07
CA GLU A 126 9.52 2.37 -11.00
C GLU A 126 9.74 1.42 -9.83
N ASN A 127 8.73 0.62 -9.46
CA ASN A 127 8.86 -0.39 -8.41
C ASN A 127 9.85 -1.49 -8.83
N VAL A 128 9.75 -2.01 -10.06
CA VAL A 128 10.70 -3.00 -10.61
C VAL A 128 12.13 -2.45 -10.66
N ARG A 129 12.30 -1.19 -11.06
CA ARG A 129 13.61 -0.53 -11.13
C ARG A 129 14.23 -0.39 -9.74
N ALA A 130 13.45 0.05 -8.74
CA ALA A 130 13.91 0.12 -7.35
C ALA A 130 14.31 -1.26 -6.80
N ALA A 131 13.49 -2.29 -7.06
CA ALA A 131 13.81 -3.67 -6.71
C ALA A 131 15.12 -4.16 -7.35
N ALA A 132 15.34 -3.85 -8.63
CA ALA A 132 16.55 -4.23 -9.36
C ALA A 132 17.81 -3.51 -8.82
N GLU A 133 17.70 -2.22 -8.48
CA GLU A 133 18.79 -1.44 -7.88
C GLU A 133 19.26 -2.05 -6.53
N LEU A 134 18.33 -2.63 -5.77
CA LEU A 134 18.60 -3.36 -4.52
C LEU A 134 18.90 -4.84 -4.70
N ARG A 135 18.87 -5.35 -5.94
CA ARG A 135 19.07 -6.76 -6.29
C ARG A 135 18.09 -7.70 -5.58
N LEU A 136 16.84 -7.26 -5.41
CA LEU A 136 15.78 -8.18 -5.02
C LEU A 136 15.63 -9.27 -6.10
N GLU A 137 15.41 -10.50 -5.66
CA GLU A 137 15.19 -11.62 -6.56
C GLU A 137 13.75 -11.68 -7.05
N LEU A 138 12.82 -11.15 -6.26
CA LEU A 138 11.38 -11.21 -6.53
C LEU A 138 10.65 -9.99 -6.00
N LEU A 139 9.73 -9.47 -6.81
CA LEU A 139 8.83 -8.38 -6.47
C LEU A 139 7.39 -8.83 -6.74
N GLY A 140 6.49 -8.61 -5.79
CA GLY A 140 5.06 -8.78 -5.95
C GLY A 140 4.36 -7.42 -5.99
N SER A 141 3.61 -7.17 -7.06
CA SER A 141 2.68 -6.02 -7.12
C SER A 141 1.31 -6.49 -6.65
N THR A 142 0.83 -5.89 -5.56
CA THR A 142 -0.38 -6.29 -4.84
C THR A 142 -1.25 -5.09 -4.56
N ASP A 143 -1.56 -4.35 -5.62
CA ASP A 143 -2.47 -3.21 -5.55
C ASP A 143 -3.80 -3.59 -4.87
N HIS A 144 -4.41 -2.61 -4.21
CA HIS A 144 -5.63 -2.86 -3.45
C HIS A 144 -6.77 -3.31 -4.36
N TYR A 145 -7.42 -4.39 -3.95
CA TYR A 145 -8.67 -4.87 -4.51
C TYR A 145 -9.76 -4.65 -3.46
N SER A 146 -10.29 -3.43 -3.46
CA SER A 146 -11.11 -2.88 -2.37
C SER A 146 -12.16 -1.89 -2.88
N SER A 147 -13.27 -1.79 -2.15
CA SER A 147 -14.29 -0.76 -2.31
C SER A 147 -13.77 0.66 -2.06
N MET A 148 -12.62 0.82 -1.39
CA MET A 148 -12.07 2.15 -1.10
C MET A 148 -11.56 2.89 -2.34
N LEU A 149 -11.32 2.17 -3.45
CA LEU A 149 -10.74 2.75 -4.65
C LEU A 149 -11.78 3.39 -5.57
N PHE A 150 -12.99 2.86 -5.65
CA PHE A 150 -13.99 3.29 -6.63
C PHE A 150 -15.37 3.36 -5.97
N SER A 151 -16.18 4.33 -6.38
CA SER A 151 -17.56 4.41 -5.88
C SER A 151 -18.43 3.38 -6.59
N GLU A 152 -19.40 2.81 -5.88
CA GLU A 152 -20.43 1.97 -6.48
C GLU A 152 -21.18 2.74 -7.58
N VAL A 153 -21.42 2.07 -8.70
CA VAL A 153 -22.08 2.64 -9.86
C VAL A 153 -23.56 2.25 -9.85
N GLY A 154 -24.44 3.26 -9.94
CA GLY A 154 -25.88 3.08 -10.16
C GLY A 154 -26.54 4.37 -10.68
N SER A 155 -26.72 4.52 -12.00
CA SER A 155 -28.04 4.49 -12.67
C SER A 155 -27.89 4.47 -14.21
N MET A 156 -26.74 3.99 -14.73
CA MET A 156 -26.56 3.75 -16.16
C MET A 156 -26.81 2.28 -16.49
N GLU A 157 -27.28 2.02 -17.71
CA GLU A 157 -27.73 0.71 -18.25
C GLU A 157 -26.71 -0.44 -18.12
N ARG A 158 -25.47 -0.16 -17.71
CA ARG A 158 -24.38 -1.12 -17.51
C ARG A 158 -23.97 -1.31 -16.04
N ALA A 159 -24.58 -0.60 -15.10
CA ALA A 159 -24.12 -0.50 -13.71
C ALA A 159 -25.10 -1.14 -12.73
N GLN A 160 -24.71 -2.28 -12.18
CA GLN A 160 -25.22 -2.81 -10.91
C GLN A 160 -24.00 -3.07 -10.02
N GLY A 161 -23.65 -2.14 -9.14
CA GLY A 161 -22.45 -2.25 -8.31
C GLY A 161 -21.19 -1.68 -9.00
N TYR A 162 -20.08 -2.39 -8.98
CA TYR A 162 -18.79 -1.93 -9.52
C TYR A 162 -18.66 -2.17 -11.04
N ASP A 163 -17.98 -1.25 -11.75
CA ASP A 163 -17.70 -1.41 -13.18
C ASP A 163 -16.39 -2.19 -13.40
N LEU A 164 -16.43 -3.27 -14.19
CA LEU A 164 -15.25 -4.07 -14.52
C LEU A 164 -14.10 -3.24 -15.09
N ARG A 165 -14.41 -2.13 -15.76
CA ARG A 165 -13.41 -1.24 -16.37
C ARG A 165 -12.49 -0.60 -15.33
N ASP A 166 -12.95 -0.40 -14.11
CA ASP A 166 -12.12 0.12 -13.02
C ASP A 166 -11.04 -0.89 -12.59
N PHE A 167 -11.23 -2.18 -12.88
CA PHE A 167 -10.35 -3.29 -12.46
C PHE A 167 -9.50 -3.87 -13.60
N GLN A 168 -9.46 -3.20 -14.76
CA GLN A 168 -8.67 -3.62 -15.93
C GLN A 168 -7.18 -3.80 -15.64
N TYR A 169 -6.67 -3.10 -14.63
CA TYR A 169 -5.29 -3.22 -14.17
C TYR A 169 -4.91 -4.66 -13.84
N PHE A 170 -5.74 -5.36 -13.04
CA PHE A 170 -5.53 -6.76 -12.67
C PHE A 170 -5.74 -7.72 -13.84
N MET A 171 -6.59 -7.35 -14.80
CA MET A 171 -6.96 -8.23 -15.91
C MET A 171 -5.89 -8.29 -16.99
N ASN A 172 -5.06 -7.25 -17.12
CA ASN A 172 -4.07 -7.12 -18.17
C ASN A 172 -2.63 -7.39 -17.67
N TYR A 173 -2.48 -8.11 -16.57
CA TYR A 173 -1.18 -8.57 -16.10
C TYR A 173 -0.40 -9.39 -17.13
N GLY A 174 -1.07 -10.02 -18.10
CA GLY A 174 -0.42 -10.69 -19.23
C GLY A 174 0.47 -9.78 -20.09
N ALA A 175 0.34 -8.45 -19.98
CA ALA A 175 1.21 -7.51 -20.66
C ALA A 175 2.56 -7.29 -19.93
N TRP A 176 2.72 -7.79 -18.71
CA TRP A 176 3.92 -7.59 -17.90
C TRP A 176 4.93 -8.72 -18.11
N PRO A 177 6.24 -8.41 -18.24
CA PRO A 177 7.26 -9.45 -18.26
C PRO A 177 7.33 -10.18 -16.91
N ARG A 178 7.39 -11.53 -16.94
CA ARG A 178 7.60 -12.35 -15.73
C ARG A 178 8.97 -12.15 -15.08
N VAL A 179 9.97 -11.78 -15.89
CA VAL A 179 11.27 -11.28 -15.43
C VAL A 179 11.51 -9.92 -16.06
N TRP A 180 11.70 -8.91 -15.23
CA TRP A 180 11.94 -7.55 -15.70
C TRP A 180 13.12 -6.95 -14.93
N ARG A 181 14.13 -6.47 -15.67
CA ARG A 181 15.39 -5.94 -15.10
C ARG A 181 16.11 -6.94 -14.18
N GLY A 182 15.94 -8.24 -14.42
CA GLY A 182 16.52 -9.31 -13.60
C GLY A 182 15.74 -9.64 -12.32
N VAL A 183 14.61 -8.98 -12.08
CA VAL A 183 13.71 -9.24 -10.95
C VAL A 183 12.53 -10.08 -11.43
N ARG A 184 12.19 -11.14 -10.70
CA ARG A 184 10.97 -11.92 -10.95
C ARG A 184 9.75 -11.11 -10.51
N LEU A 185 8.79 -10.90 -11.41
CA LEU A 185 7.62 -10.08 -11.15
C LEU A 185 6.37 -10.94 -10.99
N LEU A 186 5.82 -10.95 -9.78
CA LEU A 186 4.56 -11.62 -9.46
C LEU A 186 3.38 -10.66 -9.55
N HIS A 187 2.27 -11.23 -10.01
CA HIS A 187 0.99 -10.58 -10.16
C HIS A 187 0.12 -10.95 -8.96
N GLY A 188 -0.29 -9.98 -8.17
CA GLY A 188 -1.17 -10.24 -7.05
C GLY A 188 -2.09 -9.07 -6.76
N CYS A 189 -2.91 -9.22 -5.74
CA CYS A 189 -3.70 -8.12 -5.21
C CYS A 189 -3.79 -8.24 -3.70
N GLU A 190 -3.97 -7.11 -3.03
CA GLU A 190 -4.38 -7.08 -1.64
C GLU A 190 -5.90 -6.92 -1.57
N ALA A 191 -6.61 -8.02 -1.32
CA ALA A 191 -8.06 -8.08 -1.28
C ALA A 191 -8.58 -7.81 0.13
N ASP A 192 -9.60 -6.95 0.21
CA ASP A 192 -10.29 -6.70 1.47
C ASP A 192 -11.11 -7.92 1.90
N VAL A 193 -11.00 -8.29 3.18
CA VAL A 193 -12.03 -9.07 3.88
C VAL A 193 -13.16 -8.12 4.24
N VAL A 194 -14.37 -8.39 3.75
CA VAL A 194 -15.47 -7.40 3.76
C VAL A 194 -16.60 -7.71 4.74
N ASP A 195 -16.62 -8.90 5.34
CA ASP A 195 -17.64 -9.30 6.31
C ASP A 195 -17.15 -10.37 7.29
N LEU A 196 -17.99 -10.73 8.26
CA LEU A 196 -17.71 -11.75 9.27
C LEU A 196 -17.73 -13.19 8.73
N ASP A 197 -18.25 -13.39 7.51
CA ASP A 197 -18.23 -14.68 6.87
C ASP A 197 -16.89 -14.93 6.15
N GLY A 198 -15.97 -13.96 6.18
CA GLY A 198 -14.62 -14.07 5.60
C GLY A 198 -14.62 -13.91 4.09
N HIS A 199 -15.69 -13.33 3.52
CA HIS A 199 -15.72 -13.07 2.09
C HIS A 199 -14.71 -11.97 1.72
N LEU A 200 -14.18 -12.11 0.50
CA LEU A 200 -13.28 -11.12 -0.09
C LEU A 200 -14.08 -10.17 -0.99
N PHE A 201 -13.60 -8.94 -1.13
CA PHE A 201 -14.24 -7.93 -1.95
C PHE A 201 -14.62 -8.45 -3.35
N GLY A 202 -15.78 -8.02 -3.87
CA GLY A 202 -16.30 -8.44 -5.17
C GLY A 202 -16.80 -9.89 -5.28
N HIS A 203 -16.85 -10.65 -4.17
CA HIS A 203 -17.42 -12.01 -4.13
C HIS A 203 -18.90 -12.06 -4.54
N ASP A 204 -19.64 -10.97 -4.34
CA ASP A 204 -21.08 -10.85 -4.55
C ASP A 204 -21.43 -9.86 -5.67
N VAL A 205 -20.43 -9.38 -6.42
CA VAL A 205 -20.61 -8.43 -7.52
C VAL A 205 -20.70 -9.22 -8.83
N PRO A 206 -21.91 -9.46 -9.39
CA PRO A 206 -22.06 -10.22 -10.62
C PRO A 206 -21.57 -9.42 -11.83
N LEU A 207 -20.79 -10.06 -12.70
CA LEU A 207 -20.39 -9.51 -13.97
C LEU A 207 -21.27 -10.09 -15.09
N THR A 208 -21.84 -9.18 -15.88
CA THR A 208 -22.68 -9.52 -17.03
C THR A 208 -22.06 -9.14 -18.36
N HIS A 209 -21.08 -8.23 -18.36
CA HIS A 209 -20.45 -7.69 -19.56
C HIS A 209 -18.93 -7.63 -19.43
N GLU A 210 -18.23 -7.79 -20.54
CA GLU A 210 -16.80 -7.58 -20.72
C GLU A 210 -16.47 -6.08 -20.74
N ILE A 211 -15.17 -5.74 -20.69
CA ILE A 211 -14.67 -4.35 -20.69
C ILE A 211 -15.07 -3.53 -21.92
N ASN A 212 -15.34 -4.20 -23.05
CA ASN A 212 -15.81 -3.59 -24.29
C ASN A 212 -17.35 -3.44 -24.33
N GLY A 213 -18.07 -3.95 -23.32
CA GLY A 213 -19.52 -3.92 -23.23
C GLY A 213 -20.25 -5.09 -23.90
N ASN A 214 -19.54 -6.08 -24.44
CA ASN A 214 -20.16 -7.32 -24.91
C ASN A 214 -20.60 -8.18 -23.72
N PRO A 215 -21.72 -8.92 -23.81
CA PRO A 215 -22.12 -9.85 -22.76
C PRO A 215 -21.05 -10.91 -22.49
N LEU A 216 -20.84 -11.25 -21.22
CA LEU A 216 -19.98 -12.35 -20.83
C LEU A 216 -20.61 -13.69 -21.24
N HIS A 217 -19.79 -14.60 -21.79
CA HIS A 217 -20.24 -15.94 -22.18
C HIS A 217 -20.57 -16.84 -20.97
N ARG A 218 -20.05 -16.49 -19.79
CA ARG A 218 -20.28 -17.17 -18.51
C ARG A 218 -20.48 -16.11 -17.43
N GLN A 219 -21.46 -16.30 -16.56
CA GLN A 219 -21.60 -15.48 -15.35
C GLN A 219 -20.42 -15.75 -14.40
N LEU A 220 -19.76 -14.66 -14.01
CA LEU A 220 -18.66 -14.64 -13.06
C LEU A 220 -18.90 -13.52 -12.07
N THR A 221 -18.30 -13.60 -10.90
CA THR A 221 -18.20 -12.45 -9.98
C THR A 221 -16.98 -11.61 -10.31
N LEU A 222 -16.96 -10.35 -9.84
CA LEU A 222 -15.79 -9.49 -9.99
C LEU A 222 -14.55 -10.13 -9.37
N LYS A 223 -14.70 -10.77 -8.20
CA LYS A 223 -13.64 -11.50 -7.53
C LYS A 223 -13.09 -12.61 -8.41
N GLU A 224 -13.95 -13.47 -8.95
CA GLU A 224 -13.53 -14.56 -9.83
C GLU A 224 -12.73 -14.05 -11.03
N ARG A 225 -13.17 -12.94 -11.64
CA ARG A 225 -12.53 -12.37 -12.81
C ARG A 225 -11.15 -11.75 -12.52
N VAL A 226 -11.00 -11.10 -11.37
CA VAL A 226 -9.72 -10.51 -10.91
C VAL A 226 -8.77 -11.61 -10.46
N PHE A 227 -9.23 -12.54 -9.63
CA PHE A 227 -8.40 -13.60 -9.04
C PHE A 227 -7.84 -14.58 -10.07
N GLN A 228 -8.49 -14.69 -11.24
CA GLN A 228 -7.97 -15.47 -12.37
C GLN A 228 -6.61 -14.94 -12.87
N GLY A 229 -6.39 -13.62 -12.81
CA GLY A 229 -5.14 -12.98 -13.25
C GLY A 229 -4.04 -12.96 -12.19
N CYS A 230 -4.38 -13.17 -10.93
CA CYS A 230 -3.44 -13.14 -9.81
C CYS A 230 -2.73 -14.48 -9.61
N ASP A 231 -1.42 -14.43 -9.44
CA ASP A 231 -0.60 -15.56 -9.00
C ASP A 231 -0.93 -15.91 -7.53
N TYR A 232 -1.11 -14.89 -6.69
CA TYR A 232 -1.54 -14.98 -5.29
C TYR A 232 -2.35 -13.76 -4.83
N VAL A 233 -3.01 -13.89 -3.68
CA VAL A 233 -3.77 -12.82 -3.02
C VAL A 233 -3.29 -12.64 -1.58
N ILE A 234 -3.20 -11.39 -1.15
CA ILE A 234 -3.09 -11.01 0.26
C ILE A 234 -4.51 -10.70 0.74
N ALA A 235 -4.98 -11.36 1.80
CA ALA A 235 -6.25 -11.03 2.43
C ALA A 235 -6.00 -10.09 3.61
N SER A 236 -6.61 -8.91 3.61
CA SER A 236 -6.39 -7.86 4.61
C SER A 236 -7.69 -7.25 5.11
N VAL A 237 -7.71 -6.77 6.35
CA VAL A 237 -8.82 -5.98 6.89
C VAL A 237 -8.39 -4.52 6.93
N HIS A 238 -9.00 -3.70 6.07
CA HIS A 238 -8.77 -2.24 6.03
C HIS A 238 -9.86 -1.43 6.73
N CYS A 239 -11.05 -2.02 6.89
CA CYS A 239 -12.19 -1.41 7.57
C CYS A 239 -12.71 -2.40 8.63
N ASP A 240 -12.68 -2.01 9.91
CA ASP A 240 -13.06 -2.86 11.04
C ASP A 240 -14.54 -2.74 11.44
N GLU A 241 -15.33 -1.94 10.72
CA GLU A 241 -16.67 -1.54 11.15
C GLU A 241 -17.61 -2.73 11.32
N PHE A 242 -17.55 -3.70 10.42
CA PHE A 242 -18.36 -4.92 10.48
C PHE A 242 -17.99 -5.81 11.68
N ALA A 243 -16.82 -5.61 12.29
CA ALA A 243 -16.31 -6.39 13.42
C ALA A 243 -16.52 -5.71 14.78
N ARG A 244 -17.10 -4.49 14.83
CA ARG A 244 -17.31 -3.77 16.08
C ARG A 244 -18.39 -4.45 16.95
N GLY A 245 -18.04 -4.72 18.21
CA GLY A 245 -18.95 -5.36 19.18
C GLY A 245 -19.20 -6.85 18.94
N VAL A 246 -18.44 -7.44 18.02
CA VAL A 246 -18.54 -8.85 17.63
C VAL A 246 -17.67 -9.71 18.55
N SER A 247 -18.06 -10.98 18.76
CA SER A 247 -17.30 -11.89 19.62
C SER A 247 -15.97 -12.34 18.99
N LEU A 248 -14.99 -12.66 19.83
CA LEU A 248 -13.69 -13.20 19.40
C LEU A 248 -13.85 -14.44 18.49
N ALA A 249 -14.80 -15.32 18.80
CA ALA A 249 -15.03 -16.54 18.01
C ALA A 249 -15.53 -16.23 16.58
N GLN A 250 -16.27 -15.14 16.39
CA GLN A 250 -16.76 -14.74 15.07
C GLN A 250 -15.64 -14.11 14.23
N THR A 251 -14.84 -13.22 14.82
CA THR A 251 -13.70 -12.61 14.11
C THR A 251 -12.60 -13.64 13.83
N THR A 252 -12.37 -14.62 14.72
CA THR A 252 -11.49 -15.77 14.42
C THR A 252 -12.01 -16.54 13.22
N ARG A 253 -13.30 -16.89 13.19
CA ARG A 253 -13.92 -17.64 12.08
C ARG A 253 -13.80 -16.89 10.75
N MET A 254 -13.95 -15.57 10.76
CA MET A 254 -13.75 -14.73 9.58
C MET A 254 -12.34 -14.92 9.01
N TYR A 255 -11.29 -14.77 9.82
CA TYR A 255 -9.91 -14.93 9.35
C TYR A 255 -9.62 -16.36 8.87
N VAL A 256 -10.16 -17.36 9.57
CA VAL A 256 -10.06 -18.77 9.16
C VAL A 256 -10.67 -18.96 7.77
N ARG A 257 -11.89 -18.44 7.53
CA ARG A 257 -12.57 -18.55 6.23
C ARG A 257 -11.89 -17.77 5.12
N ALA A 258 -11.32 -16.60 5.41
CA ALA A 258 -10.52 -15.86 4.43
C ALA A 258 -9.29 -16.69 3.97
N LEU A 259 -8.64 -17.42 4.89
CA LEU A 259 -7.51 -18.31 4.58
C LEU A 259 -7.91 -19.60 3.84
N GLU A 260 -9.19 -19.98 3.85
CA GLU A 260 -9.70 -21.13 3.11
C GLU A 260 -9.78 -20.86 1.59
N ASP A 261 -9.76 -19.59 1.17
CA ASP A 261 -9.76 -19.24 -0.25
C ASP A 261 -8.49 -19.79 -0.95
N PRO A 262 -8.63 -20.52 -2.07
CA PRO A 262 -7.51 -21.17 -2.71
C PRO A 262 -6.46 -20.18 -3.22
N LYS A 263 -6.85 -18.94 -3.58
CA LYS A 263 -5.95 -17.91 -4.12
C LYS A 263 -5.26 -17.06 -3.04
N VAL A 264 -5.81 -17.01 -1.84
CA VAL A 264 -5.16 -16.33 -0.70
C VAL A 264 -3.88 -17.09 -0.35
N LEU A 265 -2.76 -16.38 -0.28
CA LEU A 265 -1.48 -16.92 0.18
C LEU A 265 -1.07 -16.30 1.52
N ILE A 266 -1.38 -15.02 1.71
CA ILE A 266 -0.88 -14.20 2.81
C ILE A 266 -2.06 -13.60 3.56
N LEU A 267 -2.04 -13.70 4.89
CA LEU A 267 -2.85 -12.85 5.75
C LEU A 267 -2.07 -11.54 6.01
N GLY A 268 -2.53 -10.44 5.42
CA GLY A 268 -1.87 -9.14 5.44
C GLY A 268 -2.02 -8.41 6.77
N HIS A 269 -0.95 -7.71 7.19
CA HIS A 269 -0.80 -6.85 8.38
C HIS A 269 -1.77 -7.05 9.57
N ALA A 270 -2.09 -8.30 9.93
CA ALA A 270 -3.10 -8.64 10.93
C ALA A 270 -2.79 -8.11 12.33
N GLY A 271 -1.51 -7.85 12.62
CA GLY A 271 -1.09 -7.21 13.87
C GLY A 271 -1.54 -5.75 14.03
N ARG A 272 -1.96 -5.09 12.94
CA ARG A 272 -2.44 -3.69 12.92
C ARG A 272 -3.93 -3.55 12.62
N ALA A 273 -4.57 -4.58 12.05
CA ALA A 273 -5.96 -4.55 11.57
C ALA A 273 -7.02 -4.09 12.58
N GLY A 274 -6.72 -4.10 13.89
CA GLY A 274 -7.66 -3.66 14.94
C GLY A 274 -8.77 -4.68 15.25
N VAL A 275 -8.86 -5.76 14.48
CA VAL A 275 -9.81 -6.85 14.69
C VAL A 275 -9.15 -7.99 15.48
N PRO A 276 -9.55 -8.24 16.73
CA PRO A 276 -8.96 -9.30 17.55
C PRO A 276 -9.36 -10.69 17.04
N PHE A 277 -8.49 -11.67 17.21
CA PHE A 277 -8.73 -13.07 16.86
C PHE A 277 -7.95 -14.00 17.78
N ASP A 278 -8.35 -15.26 17.83
CA ASP A 278 -7.56 -16.31 18.45
C ASP A 278 -6.36 -16.65 17.55
N VAL A 279 -5.18 -16.22 17.99
CA VAL A 279 -3.93 -16.43 17.24
C VAL A 279 -3.67 -17.91 16.99
N GLY A 280 -3.94 -18.79 17.96
CA GLY A 280 -3.69 -20.23 17.80
C GLY A 280 -4.58 -20.86 16.74
N GLU A 281 -5.86 -20.51 16.71
CA GLU A 281 -6.78 -21.04 15.68
C GLU A 281 -6.42 -20.56 14.27
N VAL A 282 -6.10 -19.26 14.10
CA VAL A 282 -5.71 -18.72 12.79
C VAL A 282 -4.37 -19.28 12.34
N LEU A 283 -3.38 -19.41 13.24
CA LEU A 283 -2.09 -20.02 12.90
C LEU A 283 -2.20 -21.51 12.60
N ALA A 284 -3.10 -22.24 13.25
CA ALA A 284 -3.39 -23.63 12.90
C ALA A 284 -3.92 -23.76 11.47
N MET A 285 -4.86 -22.88 11.07
CA MET A 285 -5.36 -22.83 9.69
C MET A 285 -4.26 -22.46 8.69
N ALA A 286 -3.47 -21.43 8.99
CA ALA A 286 -2.35 -21.03 8.13
C ALA A 286 -1.35 -22.17 7.93
N ARG A 287 -1.01 -22.90 9.01
CA ARG A 287 -0.14 -24.09 8.93
C ARG A 287 -0.74 -25.20 8.08
N GLU A 288 -2.00 -25.56 8.33
CA GLU A 288 -2.70 -26.64 7.61
C GLU A 288 -2.70 -26.39 6.10
N LYS A 289 -2.98 -25.15 5.70
CA LYS A 289 -3.10 -24.75 4.29
C LYS A 289 -1.79 -24.27 3.66
N GLY A 290 -0.70 -24.24 4.43
CA GLY A 290 0.59 -23.73 3.98
C GLY A 290 0.61 -22.23 3.68
N LYS A 291 -0.32 -21.46 4.26
CA LYS A 291 -0.45 -20.01 4.08
C LYS A 291 0.50 -19.26 5.01
N LEU A 292 0.73 -17.99 4.68
CA LEU A 292 1.68 -17.12 5.34
C LEU A 292 0.98 -16.07 6.18
N VAL A 293 1.63 -15.64 7.26
CA VAL A 293 1.23 -14.47 8.04
C VAL A 293 2.24 -13.35 7.81
N GLU A 294 1.77 -12.16 7.48
CA GLU A 294 2.65 -11.05 7.17
C GLU A 294 3.22 -10.34 8.40
N ILE A 295 4.52 -10.09 8.37
CA ILE A 295 5.18 -9.06 9.18
C ILE A 295 5.53 -7.88 8.26
N ASN A 296 4.77 -6.80 8.42
CA ASN A 296 4.70 -5.68 7.47
C ASN A 296 5.60 -4.50 7.91
N GLU A 297 6.44 -4.01 6.99
CA GLU A 297 7.39 -2.92 7.30
C GLU A 297 6.67 -1.59 7.60
N ALA A 298 5.75 -1.17 6.74
CA ALA A 298 5.04 0.11 6.92
C ALA A 298 4.28 0.14 8.26
N THR A 299 3.75 -1.00 8.69
CA THR A 299 3.15 -1.19 10.01
C THR A 299 4.17 -0.92 11.12
N LEU A 300 5.34 -1.57 11.09
CA LEU A 300 6.35 -1.40 12.13
C LEU A 300 6.96 0.02 12.14
N ALA A 301 7.12 0.64 10.97
CA ALA A 301 7.69 1.97 10.83
C ALA A 301 6.70 3.08 11.26
N SER A 302 5.41 2.93 10.94
CA SER A 302 4.41 4.02 11.05
C SER A 302 3.39 3.82 12.17
N HIS A 303 3.29 2.63 12.76
CA HIS A 303 2.29 2.30 13.80
C HIS A 303 2.96 1.71 15.05
N PRO A 304 3.63 2.52 15.87
CA PRO A 304 4.32 2.05 17.08
C PRO A 304 3.41 1.29 18.07
N SER A 305 2.11 1.59 18.06
CA SER A 305 1.12 0.89 18.88
C SER A 305 0.89 -0.57 18.46
N ALA A 306 1.17 -0.91 17.21
CA ALA A 306 1.01 -2.27 16.67
C ALA A 306 2.28 -3.11 16.79
N THR A 307 3.44 -2.51 17.10
CA THR A 307 4.75 -3.20 17.15
C THR A 307 4.75 -4.37 18.14
N SER A 308 4.16 -4.21 19.33
CA SER A 308 4.10 -5.29 20.33
C SER A 308 3.20 -6.44 19.88
N THR A 309 2.08 -6.14 19.22
CA THR A 309 1.17 -7.14 18.63
C THR A 309 1.86 -7.89 17.50
N CYS A 310 2.55 -7.19 16.59
CA CYS A 310 3.29 -7.80 15.49
C CYS A 310 4.43 -8.70 16.01
N ARG A 311 5.17 -8.26 17.02
CA ARG A 311 6.21 -9.07 17.68
C ARG A 311 5.62 -10.35 18.24
N ARG A 312 4.54 -10.25 19.02
CA ARG A 312 3.88 -11.41 19.62
C ARG A 312 3.35 -12.37 18.55
N LEU A 313 2.80 -11.85 17.45
CA LEU A 313 2.34 -12.67 16.34
C LEU A 313 3.51 -13.42 15.67
N ALA A 314 4.66 -12.75 15.47
CA ALA A 314 5.86 -13.39 14.95
C ALA A 314 6.40 -14.48 15.91
N GLU A 315 6.49 -14.21 17.21
CA GLU A 315 6.89 -15.20 18.22
C GLU A 315 5.98 -16.44 18.17
N ARG A 316 4.66 -16.23 18.09
CA ARG A 316 3.68 -17.32 17.94
C ARG A 316 3.85 -18.10 16.64
N CYS A 317 4.15 -17.45 15.52
CA CYS A 317 4.47 -18.15 14.28
C CYS A 317 5.71 -19.03 14.43
N ALA A 318 6.76 -18.55 15.13
CA ALA A 318 7.96 -19.32 15.39
C ALA A 318 7.69 -20.55 16.28
N GLU A 319 6.90 -20.38 17.34
CA GLU A 319 6.49 -21.46 18.25
C GLU A 319 5.69 -22.55 17.52
N GLU A 320 4.79 -22.17 16.62
CA GLU A 320 3.87 -23.07 15.93
C GLU A 320 4.39 -23.61 14.59
N GLY A 321 5.57 -23.16 14.16
CA GLY A 321 6.20 -23.56 12.90
C GLY A 321 5.51 -22.97 11.66
N VAL A 322 4.80 -21.85 11.81
CA VAL A 322 4.14 -21.15 10.69
C VAL A 322 5.15 -20.24 9.99
N MET A 323 5.17 -20.29 8.66
CA MET A 323 6.01 -19.40 7.88
C MET A 323 5.41 -17.99 7.81
N ILE A 324 6.27 -16.98 7.85
CA ILE A 324 5.88 -15.58 7.63
C ILE A 324 6.25 -15.11 6.23
N SER A 325 5.50 -14.13 5.72
CA SER A 325 5.95 -13.26 4.63
C SER A 325 6.41 -11.92 5.21
N THR A 326 7.23 -11.21 4.43
CA THR A 326 7.58 -9.81 4.70
C THR A 326 7.21 -8.97 3.48
N GLY A 327 6.64 -7.81 3.71
CA GLY A 327 6.24 -6.89 2.64
C GLY A 327 6.51 -5.46 3.08
N THR A 328 6.98 -4.63 2.16
CA THR A 328 7.24 -3.22 2.50
C THR A 328 5.95 -2.43 2.63
N ASP A 329 4.89 -2.87 1.95
CA ASP A 329 3.62 -2.14 1.81
C ASP A 329 3.90 -0.75 1.23
N SER A 330 4.83 -0.75 0.27
CA SER A 330 5.34 0.48 -0.34
C SER A 330 4.30 1.11 -1.23
N HIS A 331 3.95 2.33 -0.88
CA HIS A 331 3.08 3.21 -1.67
C HIS A 331 3.88 4.16 -2.57
N ILE A 332 5.21 4.08 -2.56
CA ILE A 332 6.11 4.81 -3.43
C ILE A 332 7.41 4.01 -3.56
N SER A 333 8.02 4.02 -4.75
CA SER A 333 9.13 3.13 -5.10
C SER A 333 10.37 3.29 -4.21
N CYS A 334 10.52 4.41 -3.50
CA CYS A 334 11.62 4.62 -2.55
C CYS A 334 11.54 3.76 -1.28
N GLY A 335 10.39 3.13 -1.00
CA GLY A 335 10.25 2.16 0.10
C GLY A 335 10.56 0.72 -0.29
N ILE A 336 10.59 0.41 -1.59
CA ILE A 336 10.72 -0.97 -2.11
C ILE A 336 12.00 -1.62 -1.58
N GLY A 337 11.89 -2.84 -1.04
CA GLY A 337 13.02 -3.60 -0.52
C GLY A 337 13.67 -3.08 0.78
N HIS A 338 13.18 -1.98 1.35
CA HIS A 338 13.67 -1.45 2.62
C HIS A 338 12.93 -2.07 3.80
N PHE A 339 13.55 -3.05 4.46
CA PHE A 339 12.96 -3.86 5.54
C PHE A 339 13.65 -3.65 6.89
N ASP A 340 14.05 -2.42 7.21
CA ASP A 340 14.93 -2.15 8.35
C ASP A 340 14.27 -2.53 9.68
N HIS A 341 12.98 -2.19 9.86
CA HIS A 341 12.25 -2.47 11.10
C HIS A 341 11.89 -3.96 11.22
N VAL A 342 11.43 -4.58 10.13
CA VAL A 342 11.15 -6.02 10.06
C VAL A 342 12.42 -6.82 10.39
N ARG A 343 13.54 -6.51 9.73
CA ARG A 343 14.81 -7.19 9.96
C ARG A 343 15.24 -7.05 11.42
N SER A 344 15.23 -5.83 11.95
CA SER A 344 15.62 -5.58 13.35
C SER A 344 14.76 -6.36 14.33
N MET A 345 13.43 -6.36 14.15
CA MET A 345 12.51 -7.06 15.05
C MET A 345 12.71 -8.59 14.99
N LEU A 346 12.82 -9.17 13.80
CA LEU A 346 12.99 -10.61 13.60
C LEU A 346 14.34 -11.09 14.16
N GLU A 347 15.40 -10.31 14.00
CA GLU A 347 16.71 -10.63 14.58
C GLU A 347 16.70 -10.56 16.11
N GLU A 348 16.02 -9.56 16.70
CA GLU A 348 15.91 -9.40 18.15
C GLU A 348 15.19 -10.60 18.82
N ILE A 349 14.10 -11.09 18.21
CA ILE A 349 13.40 -12.29 18.73
C ILE A 349 14.08 -13.61 18.31
N GLY A 350 15.18 -13.55 17.54
CA GLY A 350 15.85 -14.74 17.03
C GLY A 350 14.96 -15.60 16.12
N PHE A 351 14.12 -14.97 15.29
CA PHE A 351 13.14 -15.66 14.47
C PHE A 351 13.81 -16.68 13.53
N PRO A 352 13.31 -17.93 13.43
CA PRO A 352 13.95 -18.96 12.61
C PRO A 352 13.97 -18.59 11.13
N ARG A 353 15.16 -18.37 10.55
CA ARG A 353 15.34 -18.00 9.13
C ARG A 353 14.60 -18.92 8.15
N LYS A 354 14.53 -20.22 8.47
CA LYS A 354 13.82 -21.22 7.64
C LYS A 354 12.31 -20.99 7.53
N LEU A 355 11.73 -20.24 8.49
CA LEU A 355 10.31 -19.87 8.52
C LEU A 355 10.05 -18.52 7.83
N VAL A 356 11.05 -17.86 7.27
CA VAL A 356 10.86 -16.64 6.47
C VAL A 356 10.71 -17.06 5.00
N ALA A 357 9.52 -16.88 4.43
CA ALA A 357 9.23 -17.27 3.04
C ALA A 357 9.91 -16.35 2.02
N THR A 358 10.08 -15.08 2.37
CA THR A 358 10.62 -13.99 1.54
C THR A 358 12.14 -13.85 1.62
N ARG A 359 12.83 -14.80 2.25
CA ARG A 359 14.30 -14.77 2.37
C ARG A 359 15.02 -14.91 1.02
N ASP A 360 14.42 -15.64 0.09
CA ASP A 360 14.89 -15.94 -1.27
C ASP A 360 13.69 -16.30 -2.16
N ALA A 361 13.84 -16.11 -3.47
CA ALA A 361 12.72 -16.29 -4.40
C ALA A 361 12.31 -17.75 -4.58
N GLU A 362 13.26 -18.69 -4.54
CA GLU A 362 12.97 -20.13 -4.67
C GLU A 362 12.05 -20.62 -3.54
N THR A 363 12.31 -20.16 -2.32
CA THR A 363 11.47 -20.45 -1.15
C THR A 363 10.08 -19.89 -1.34
N PHE A 364 9.94 -18.62 -1.72
CA PHE A 364 8.64 -17.99 -1.89
C PHE A 364 7.81 -18.69 -2.97
N LEU A 365 8.41 -18.94 -4.14
CA LEU A 365 7.77 -19.64 -5.26
C LEU A 365 7.39 -21.08 -4.89
N GLY A 366 8.23 -21.79 -4.13
CA GLY A 366 7.89 -23.12 -3.65
C GLY A 366 6.72 -23.13 -2.66
N VAL A 367 6.59 -22.10 -1.81
CA VAL A 367 5.41 -21.96 -0.94
C VAL A 367 4.17 -21.64 -1.78
N LEU A 368 4.27 -20.70 -2.72
CA LEU A 368 3.20 -20.33 -3.64
C LEU A 368 2.63 -21.56 -4.38
N GLU A 369 3.50 -22.37 -4.96
CA GLU A 369 3.10 -23.58 -5.68
C GLU A 369 2.41 -24.59 -4.76
N ARG A 370 2.95 -24.84 -3.56
CA ARG A 370 2.35 -25.80 -2.60
C ARG A 370 1.02 -25.34 -2.02
N ALA A 371 0.87 -24.04 -1.75
CA ALA A 371 -0.27 -23.50 -1.00
C ALA A 371 -1.42 -23.00 -1.89
N VAL A 372 -1.11 -22.58 -3.12
CA VAL A 372 -2.08 -21.99 -4.07
C VAL A 372 -2.15 -22.79 -5.37
N GLY A 373 -1.18 -23.66 -5.66
CA GLY A 373 -1.12 -24.43 -6.91
C GLY A 373 -0.68 -23.61 -8.12
N THR A 374 -0.21 -22.37 -7.93
CA THR A 374 0.33 -21.53 -9.00
C THR A 374 1.81 -21.85 -9.20
N SER A 375 2.15 -22.44 -10.33
CA SER A 375 3.54 -22.52 -10.81
C SER A 375 3.80 -21.32 -11.72
N VAL A 376 4.77 -20.49 -11.36
CA VAL A 376 5.21 -19.35 -12.19
C VAL A 376 6.45 -19.80 -12.94
N GLU A 377 6.33 -19.95 -14.26
CA GLU A 377 7.50 -20.17 -15.12
C GLU A 377 8.25 -18.84 -15.24
N VAL A 378 9.53 -18.84 -14.83
CA VAL A 378 10.36 -17.64 -14.70
C VAL A 378 11.58 -17.69 -15.58
#